data_AF-A0A323UR21-F1
#
_entry.id   AF-A0A323UR21-F1
#
_cell.length_a   1.000
_cell.length_b   1.000
_cell.length_c   1.000
_cell.angle_alpha   90.00
_cell.angle_beta   90.00
_cell.angle_gamma   90.00
#
_symmetry.space_group_name_H-M   'P 1'
#
loop_
_entity.id
_entity.type
_entity.pdbx_description
1 polymer ?
#
loop_
_entity_poly.entity_id
_entity_poly.type
_entity_poly.pdbx_seq_one_letter_code
_entity_poly.pdbx_strand_id
1 'polypeptide(L)'
;MTHDEIRAAIAADEVLQALVPDTAALADALSAGRTRFVHTEIGVGTIIEVLGLSSANAVLDVIYSAQDYRHVKPLLDQGRLRLDSAFVRATLQAMVPALLTQGQCDALLARAQAPDPISEFDVRCAIFNDDGTLRV
;
A
#
# COMPACT_ATOMS: atom_id res chain seq x y z
N MET A 1 5.40 -10.66 5.06
CA MET A 1 6.31 -10.86 6.20
C MET A 1 6.91 -12.25 6.10
N THR A 2 8.19 -12.39 6.43
CA THR A 2 8.87 -13.68 6.59
C THR A 2 8.55 -14.30 7.95
N HIS A 3 8.88 -15.58 8.16
CA HIS A 3 8.71 -16.22 9.47
C HIS A 3 9.55 -15.55 10.56
N ASP A 4 10.75 -15.05 10.23
CA ASP A 4 11.59 -14.29 11.17
C ASP A 4 10.94 -12.96 11.58
N GLU A 5 10.35 -12.25 10.61
CA GLU A 5 9.63 -11.00 10.88
C GLU A 5 8.38 -11.24 11.75
N ILE A 6 7.67 -12.36 11.56
CA ILE A 6 6.52 -12.74 12.41
C ILE A 6 6.98 -12.96 13.85
N ARG A 7 8.06 -13.72 14.06
CA ARG A 7 8.62 -13.95 15.40
C ARG A 7 9.10 -12.65 16.05
N ALA A 8 9.78 -11.80 15.30
CA ALA A 8 10.26 -10.51 15.80
C ALA A 8 9.09 -9.59 16.19
N ALA A 9 8.00 -9.57 15.42
CA ALA A 9 6.80 -8.80 15.74
C ALA A 9 6.14 -9.30 17.04
N ILE A 10 6.01 -10.62 17.21
CA ILE A 10 5.47 -11.21 18.45
C ILE A 10 6.39 -10.85 19.63
N ALA A 11 7.70 -11.00 19.50
CA ALA A 11 8.64 -10.69 20.58
C ALA A 11 8.63 -9.19 20.98
N ALA A 12 8.22 -8.29 20.09
CA ALA A 12 8.19 -6.85 20.33
C ALA A 12 6.88 -6.34 20.94
N ASP A 13 5.81 -7.16 20.99
CA ASP A 13 4.47 -6.72 21.41
C ASP A 13 3.86 -7.67 22.46
N GLU A 14 3.65 -7.16 23.67
CA GLU A 14 3.07 -7.93 24.79
C GLU A 14 1.66 -8.47 24.49
N VAL A 15 0.87 -7.76 23.67
CA VAL A 15 -0.47 -8.22 23.27
C VAL A 15 -0.35 -9.43 22.37
N LEU A 16 0.58 -9.43 21.41
CA LEU A 16 0.81 -10.58 20.54
C LEU A 16 1.38 -11.77 21.31
N GLN A 17 2.25 -11.54 22.30
CA GLN A 17 2.76 -12.61 23.16
C GLN A 17 1.65 -13.30 23.93
N ALA A 18 0.67 -12.54 24.44
CA ALA A 18 -0.47 -13.08 25.16
C ALA A 18 -1.40 -13.94 24.28
N LEU A 19 -1.34 -13.79 22.96
CA LEU A 19 -2.11 -14.60 22.01
C LEU A 19 -1.44 -15.93 21.68
N VAL A 20 -0.18 -16.18 22.05
CA VAL A 20 0.47 -17.48 21.82
C VAL A 20 -0.20 -18.56 22.70
N PRO A 21 -0.59 -19.73 22.15
CA PRO A 21 -0.29 -20.27 20.82
C PRO A 21 -1.45 -20.16 19.79
N ASP A 22 -2.41 -19.27 19.97
CA ASP A 22 -3.55 -19.07 19.06
C ASP A 22 -3.08 -18.44 17.73
N THR A 23 -2.83 -19.30 16.74
CA THR A 23 -2.37 -18.92 15.41
C THR A 23 -3.38 -18.10 14.63
N ALA A 24 -4.68 -18.30 14.86
CA ALA A 24 -5.73 -17.58 14.20
C ALA A 24 -5.82 -16.14 14.73
N ALA A 25 -5.84 -15.98 16.06
CA ALA A 25 -5.85 -14.66 16.69
C ALA A 25 -4.58 -13.86 16.36
N LEU A 26 -3.42 -14.52 16.32
CA LEU A 26 -2.16 -13.91 15.89
C LEU A 26 -2.20 -13.48 14.42
N ALA A 27 -2.74 -14.30 13.52
CA ALA A 27 -2.87 -13.95 12.11
C ALA A 27 -3.79 -12.73 11.91
N ASP A 28 -4.91 -12.67 12.61
CA ASP A 28 -5.83 -11.53 12.57
C ASP A 28 -5.16 -10.27 13.10
N ALA A 29 -4.49 -10.35 14.25
CA ALA A 29 -3.79 -9.23 14.86
C ALA A 29 -2.65 -8.70 13.99
N LEU A 30 -1.83 -9.59 13.42
CA LEU A 30 -0.72 -9.23 12.54
C LEU A 30 -1.18 -8.73 11.15
N SER A 31 -2.39 -9.10 10.71
CA SER A 31 -2.98 -8.65 9.45
C SER A 31 -3.65 -7.30 9.56
N ALA A 32 -3.98 -6.85 10.78
CA ALA A 32 -4.70 -5.60 11.01
C ALA A 32 -3.95 -4.40 10.39
N GLY A 33 -4.65 -3.67 9.51
CA GLY A 33 -4.11 -2.48 8.84
C GLY A 33 -3.04 -2.75 7.77
N ARG A 34 -2.68 -4.01 7.51
CA ARG A 34 -1.70 -4.33 6.47
C ARG A 34 -2.30 -4.18 5.07
N THR A 35 -1.64 -3.37 4.26
CA THR A 35 -1.95 -3.23 2.85
C THR A 35 -0.72 -3.47 2.00
N ARG A 36 -0.94 -3.90 0.77
CA ARG A 36 0.07 -3.95 -0.27
C ARG A 36 -0.41 -3.20 -1.50
N PHE A 37 0.54 -2.69 -2.26
CA PHE A 37 0.24 -2.14 -3.58
C PHE A 37 0.01 -3.28 -4.57
N VAL A 38 -1.12 -3.22 -5.27
CA VAL A 38 -1.50 -4.17 -6.32
C VAL A 38 -1.55 -3.46 -7.66
N HIS A 39 -1.32 -4.23 -8.73
CA HIS A 39 -1.35 -3.70 -10.09
C HIS A 39 -2.64 -2.92 -10.36
N THR A 40 -2.50 -1.61 -10.56
CA THR A 40 -3.61 -0.69 -10.72
C THR A 40 -3.22 0.38 -11.73
N GLU A 41 -3.94 0.40 -12.85
CA GLU A 41 -3.78 1.42 -13.89
C GLU A 41 -4.80 2.54 -13.66
N ILE A 42 -4.35 3.80 -13.80
CA ILE A 42 -5.18 4.99 -13.66
C ILE A 42 -5.00 5.90 -14.86
N GLY A 43 -6.01 6.77 -15.09
CA GLY A 43 -5.96 7.82 -16.10
C GLY A 43 -6.50 9.14 -15.59
N VAL A 44 -6.62 10.09 -16.53
CA VAL A 44 -7.21 11.42 -16.27
C VAL A 44 -8.58 11.32 -15.60
N GLY A 45 -9.45 10.42 -16.09
CA GLY A 45 -10.78 10.22 -15.52
C GLY A 45 -10.75 9.80 -14.04
N THR A 46 -9.87 8.87 -13.67
CA THR A 46 -9.71 8.43 -12.28
C THR A 46 -9.20 9.55 -11.38
N ILE A 47 -8.28 10.38 -11.87
CA ILE A 47 -7.77 11.53 -11.11
C ILE A 47 -8.89 12.54 -10.84
N ILE A 48 -9.72 12.84 -11.84
CA ILE A 48 -10.88 13.74 -11.71
C ILE A 48 -11.90 13.18 -10.72
N GLU A 49 -12.17 11.87 -10.78
CA GLU A 49 -13.11 11.19 -9.87
C GLU A 49 -12.64 11.27 -8.40
N VAL A 50 -11.35 11.05 -8.14
CA VAL A 50 -10.81 11.01 -6.77
C VAL A 50 -10.60 12.40 -6.19
N LEU A 51 -10.06 13.34 -6.98
CA LEU A 51 -9.66 14.66 -6.47
C LEU A 51 -10.76 15.73 -6.60
N GLY A 52 -11.76 15.47 -7.44
CA GLY A 52 -12.70 16.47 -7.91
C GLY A 52 -12.10 17.37 -8.99
N LEU A 53 -12.98 17.94 -9.82
CA LEU A 53 -12.60 18.64 -11.06
C LEU A 53 -11.58 19.78 -10.84
N SER A 54 -11.79 20.63 -9.83
CA SER A 54 -10.92 21.78 -9.58
C SER A 54 -9.48 21.37 -9.22
N SER A 55 -9.32 20.42 -8.30
CA SER A 55 -8.00 19.95 -7.86
C SER A 55 -7.32 19.12 -8.94
N ALA A 56 -8.08 18.29 -9.66
CA ALA A 56 -7.57 17.49 -10.75
C ALA A 56 -7.03 18.36 -11.89
N ASN A 57 -7.75 19.42 -12.29
CA ASN A 57 -7.30 20.33 -13.34
C ASN A 57 -5.96 20.99 -12.97
N ALA A 58 -5.79 21.49 -11.75
CA ALA A 58 -4.53 22.11 -11.33
C ALA A 58 -3.33 21.15 -11.45
N VAL A 59 -3.51 19.89 -11.05
CA VAL A 59 -2.47 18.85 -11.17
C VAL A 59 -2.20 18.50 -12.63
N LEU A 60 -3.25 18.28 -13.42
CA LEU A 60 -3.14 17.92 -14.83
C LEU A 60 -2.51 19.06 -15.64
N ASP A 61 -2.86 20.31 -15.38
CA ASP A 61 -2.27 21.46 -16.09
C ASP A 61 -0.75 21.53 -15.89
N VAL A 62 -0.26 21.24 -14.67
CA VAL A 62 1.19 21.15 -14.42
C VAL A 62 1.81 19.97 -15.16
N ILE A 63 1.18 18.80 -15.12
CA ILE A 63 1.70 17.61 -15.82
C ILE A 63 1.76 17.85 -17.33
N TYR A 64 0.71 18.41 -17.93
CA TYR A 64 0.61 18.60 -19.37
C TYR A 64 1.44 19.79 -19.87
N SER A 65 1.70 20.80 -19.03
CA SER A 65 2.59 21.92 -19.38
C SER A 65 4.08 21.57 -19.29
N ALA A 66 4.49 20.73 -18.34
CA ALA A 66 5.90 20.39 -18.17
C ALA A 66 6.39 19.35 -19.20
N GLN A 67 7.61 19.57 -19.73
CA GLN A 67 8.21 18.70 -20.75
C GLN A 67 8.66 17.35 -20.18
N ASP A 68 9.04 17.31 -18.91
CA ASP A 68 9.57 16.10 -18.25
C ASP A 68 8.53 14.97 -18.19
N TYR A 69 7.25 15.31 -18.21
CA TYR A 69 6.15 14.34 -18.24
C TYR A 69 5.73 13.92 -19.65
N ARG A 70 6.48 14.23 -20.71
CA ARG A 70 6.09 13.93 -22.11
C ARG A 70 5.72 12.46 -22.36
N HIS A 71 6.29 11.51 -21.62
CA HIS A 71 5.97 10.08 -21.73
C HIS A 71 4.93 9.61 -20.71
N VAL A 72 4.61 10.44 -19.70
CA VAL A 72 3.53 10.18 -18.73
C VAL A 72 2.18 10.60 -19.30
N LYS A 73 2.12 11.70 -20.08
CA LYS A 73 0.88 12.21 -20.68
C LYS A 73 0.11 11.14 -21.47
N PRO A 74 0.72 10.39 -22.41
CA PRO A 74 0.00 9.35 -23.14
C PRO A 74 -0.46 8.19 -22.24
N LEU A 75 0.25 7.90 -21.16
CA LEU A 75 -0.17 6.88 -20.19
C LEU A 75 -1.41 7.33 -19.42
N LEU A 76 -1.48 8.61 -19.04
CA LEU A 76 -2.66 9.19 -18.40
C LEU A 76 -3.85 9.26 -19.35
N ASP A 77 -3.64 9.64 -20.60
CA ASP A 77 -4.67 9.70 -21.64
C ASP A 77 -5.25 8.30 -21.92
N GLN A 78 -4.42 7.26 -21.91
CA GLN A 78 -4.83 5.88 -22.14
C GLN A 78 -5.35 5.16 -20.90
N GLY A 79 -5.26 5.77 -19.71
CA GLY A 79 -5.63 5.11 -18.46
C GLY A 79 -4.68 4.00 -18.02
N ARG A 80 -3.40 4.09 -18.41
CA ARG A 80 -2.36 3.05 -18.24
C ARG A 80 -1.26 3.46 -17.27
N LEU A 81 -1.41 4.58 -16.56
CA LEU A 81 -0.42 4.97 -15.57
C LEU A 81 -0.51 4.04 -14.37
N ARG A 82 0.59 3.33 -14.08
CA ARG A 82 0.64 2.34 -13.00
C ARG A 82 0.91 2.96 -11.64
N LEU A 83 -0.07 2.88 -10.76
CA LEU A 83 0.01 3.46 -9.42
C LEU A 83 0.74 2.56 -8.40
N ASP A 84 0.93 1.28 -8.72
CA ASP A 84 1.75 0.36 -7.95
C ASP A 84 3.26 0.61 -8.11
N SER A 85 3.66 1.38 -9.13
CA SER A 85 5.05 1.76 -9.36
C SER A 85 5.58 2.68 -8.26
N ALA A 86 6.66 2.26 -7.59
CA ALA A 86 7.32 3.08 -6.56
C ALA A 86 7.72 4.47 -7.08
N PHE A 87 8.13 4.57 -8.35
CA PHE A 87 8.45 5.85 -8.98
C PHE A 87 7.22 6.77 -9.05
N VAL A 88 6.10 6.28 -9.57
CA VAL A 88 4.86 7.07 -9.69
C VAL A 88 4.37 7.53 -8.30
N ARG A 89 4.45 6.65 -7.30
CA ARG A 89 4.09 6.99 -5.92
C ARG A 89 4.99 8.09 -5.34
N ALA A 90 6.30 7.99 -5.56
CA ALA A 90 7.24 9.03 -5.14
C ALA A 90 6.99 10.36 -5.86
N THR A 91 6.66 10.33 -7.15
CA THR A 91 6.29 11.53 -7.91
C THR A 91 5.03 12.20 -7.36
N LEU A 92 3.98 11.43 -7.05
CA LEU A 92 2.77 11.98 -6.44
C LEU A 92 3.05 12.58 -5.06
N GLN A 93 3.88 11.92 -4.25
CA GLN A 93 4.28 12.44 -2.95
C GLN A 93 5.09 13.75 -3.07
N ALA A 94 5.92 13.88 -4.10
CA ALA A 94 6.69 15.10 -4.37
C ALA A 94 5.80 16.29 -4.81
N MET A 95 4.57 16.04 -5.24
CA MET A 95 3.58 17.08 -5.54
C MET A 95 2.90 17.64 -4.27
N VAL A 96 3.11 17.02 -3.10
CA VAL A 96 2.63 17.50 -1.81
C VAL A 96 3.67 18.46 -1.19
N PRO A 97 3.27 19.60 -0.59
CA PRO A 97 1.92 20.14 -0.48
C PRO A 97 1.52 21.09 -1.63
N ALA A 98 2.39 21.26 -2.63
CA ALA A 98 2.28 22.34 -3.62
C ALA A 98 1.08 22.21 -4.57
N LEU A 99 0.75 21.00 -5.02
CA LEU A 99 -0.36 20.71 -5.94
C LEU A 99 -1.39 19.77 -5.32
N LEU A 100 -0.96 18.91 -4.40
CA LEU A 100 -1.81 17.98 -3.68
C LEU A 100 -1.70 18.25 -2.18
N THR A 101 -2.82 18.12 -1.46
CA THR A 101 -2.77 17.89 -0.02
C THR A 101 -2.33 16.45 0.27
N GLN A 102 -1.86 16.18 1.49
CA GLN A 102 -1.52 14.81 1.88
C GLN A 102 -2.73 13.87 1.73
N GLY A 103 -3.92 14.28 2.17
CA GLY A 103 -5.13 13.47 2.04
C GLY A 103 -5.54 13.18 0.59
N GLN A 104 -5.26 14.09 -0.35
CA GLN A 104 -5.49 13.86 -1.77
C GLN A 104 -4.48 12.86 -2.38
N CYS A 105 -3.21 12.97 -2.00
CA CYS A 105 -2.20 11.98 -2.39
C CYS A 105 -2.58 10.59 -1.85
N ASP A 106 -2.94 10.51 -0.56
CA ASP A 106 -3.34 9.26 0.09
C ASP A 106 -4.60 8.66 -0.58
N ALA A 107 -5.58 9.49 -0.93
CA ALA A 107 -6.79 9.05 -1.63
C ALA A 107 -6.50 8.44 -3.01
N LEU A 108 -5.55 9.02 -3.77
CA LEU A 108 -5.08 8.41 -5.02
C LEU A 108 -4.41 7.08 -4.73
N LEU A 109 -3.40 7.06 -3.85
CA LEU A 109 -2.61 5.87 -3.55
C LEU A 109 -3.46 4.72 -2.99
N ALA A 110 -4.51 5.03 -2.22
CA ALA A 110 -5.45 4.05 -1.69
C ALA A 110 -6.16 3.26 -2.80
N ARG A 111 -6.30 3.81 -4.01
CA ARG A 111 -6.89 3.09 -5.16
C ARG A 111 -6.07 1.86 -5.55
N ALA A 112 -4.77 1.88 -5.30
CA ALA A 112 -3.86 0.79 -5.60
C ALA A 112 -3.52 -0.08 -4.38
N GLN A 113 -4.13 0.18 -3.23
CA GLN A 113 -3.92 -0.63 -2.03
C GLN A 113 -4.98 -1.71 -1.91
N ALA A 114 -4.53 -2.92 -1.58
CA ALA A 114 -5.38 -4.03 -1.21
C ALA A 114 -4.92 -4.60 0.15
N PRO A 115 -5.80 -5.25 0.92
CA PRO A 115 -5.40 -5.97 2.12
C PRO A 115 -4.28 -6.97 1.82
N ASP A 116 -3.32 -7.05 2.74
CA ASP A 116 -2.19 -8.00 2.69
C ASP A 116 -2.16 -8.87 3.96
N PRO A 117 -3.16 -9.75 4.14
CA PRO A 117 -3.25 -10.57 5.35
C PRO A 117 -2.11 -11.59 5.42
N ILE A 118 -1.64 -11.86 6.62
CA ILE A 118 -0.80 -13.03 6.93
C ILE A 118 -1.73 -14.23 7.08
N SER A 119 -1.40 -15.34 6.43
CA SER A 119 -2.19 -16.56 6.62
C SER A 119 -1.91 -17.16 8.01
N GLU A 120 -2.93 -17.78 8.61
CA GLU A 120 -2.75 -18.56 9.84
C GLU A 120 -1.66 -19.64 9.67
N PHE A 121 -1.54 -20.22 8.48
CA PHE A 121 -0.51 -21.20 8.17
C PHE A 121 0.91 -20.62 8.27
N ASP A 122 1.14 -19.41 7.75
CA ASP A 122 2.44 -18.73 7.86
C ASP A 122 2.79 -18.45 9.34
N VAL A 123 1.80 -18.06 10.14
CA VAL A 123 1.97 -17.86 11.59
C VAL A 123 2.32 -19.18 12.28
N ARG A 124 1.60 -20.27 11.95
CA ARG A 124 1.85 -21.59 12.50
C ARG A 124 3.26 -22.08 12.20
N CYS A 125 3.70 -21.96 10.95
CA CYS A 125 5.06 -22.31 10.54
C CYS A 125 6.14 -21.41 11.19
N ALA A 126 5.78 -20.18 11.57
CA ALA A 126 6.67 -19.28 12.26
C ALA A 126 6.87 -19.64 13.74
N ILE A 127 5.80 -20.02 14.45
CA ILE A 127 5.82 -20.20 15.92
C ILE A 127 6.00 -21.65 16.38
N PHE A 128 5.75 -22.65 15.54
CA PHE A 128 5.93 -24.06 15.88
C PHE A 128 7.13 -24.71 15.16
N ASN A 129 7.78 -25.65 15.85
CA ASN A 129 8.62 -26.68 15.26
C ASN A 129 7.77 -27.79 14.64
N ASP A 130 8.37 -28.60 13.76
CA ASP A 130 7.69 -29.74 13.13
C ASP A 130 7.29 -30.83 14.14
N ASP A 131 7.90 -30.83 15.33
CA ASP A 131 7.58 -31.71 16.45
C ASP A 131 6.44 -31.17 17.34
N GLY A 132 5.90 -29.99 17.03
CA GLY A 132 4.82 -29.33 17.78
C GLY A 132 5.28 -28.50 18.98
N THR A 133 6.59 -28.37 19.23
CA THR A 133 7.12 -27.47 20.27
C THR A 133 7.16 -26.01 19.80
N LEU A 134 7.06 -25.06 20.73
CA LEU A 134 7.08 -23.62 20.42
C LEU A 134 8.51 -23.11 20.12
N ARG A 135 8.61 -22.15 19.20
CA ARG A 135 9.83 -21.44 18.77
C ARG A 135 9.94 -20.01 19.30
N VAL A 136 8.89 -19.52 19.96
CA VAL A 136 8.73 -18.16 20.49
C VAL A 136 8.53 -18.21 21.99
#